data_AF-A0A254NKF1-F1
#
_entry.id   AF-A0A254NKF1-F1
#
_cell.length_a   1.000
_cell.length_b   1.000
_cell.length_c   1.000
_cell.angle_alpha   90.00
_cell.angle_beta   90.00
_cell.angle_gamma   90.00
#
_symmetry.space_group_name_H-M   'P 1'
#
loop_
_entity.id
_entity.type
_entity.pdbx_description
1 polymer ?
#
loop_
_entity_poly.entity_id
_entity_poly.type
_entity_poly.pdbx_seq_one_letter_code
_entity_poly.pdbx_strand_id
1 'polypeptide(L)'
;MMFNDPMVKFPKYPFLLPGLKFIRGNGFTVYGSPGGVFKLNGSAVGDLLQKLYPLLSSRKQTFEELVERSGLEAGRVMRVLEILFAKGCLIDYVDYEPLSRLEKYFVKNMSKNKNYNSVEDLHRLLGEKRVCVLPSGESPLAEEVRRRLTDHGIRPIEQQELRAGDLVAYLTENDWEPELDEILPSNDVLLFAHSRQALQIGPLLGRKAVHKKRYLTEKLKNPPVQAREAGYDEAFGRIAFLHILKEYFKFGERLLLKNYIEVSADLSESNVVPIRYGHYLGEDSLIGAYEDRVAFPATKYLNRTSHLAHYKASNAKLIIGDGRSFLWKKIDGTKLDPKLAELANYLVGYKKNGSPMPKKMCPTGGNINSNLLYLVNLNPENLDGEGLYFYSNLDGSFYMIDRLDRERLQAAFGGEIPTNGSGMLVVPASDADMIGSKYNDFSFKVANLNLGVLLSQFATAAQVTGIRYNVVTRFDEKKLLELFGVKTTNELINYVIEVV
;
A
#
# COMPACT_ATOMS: atom_id res chain seq x y z
N MET A 1 -18.02 -7.49 -3.67
CA MET A 1 -17.37 -6.38 -4.40
C MET A 1 -15.96 -6.76 -4.87
N MET A 2 -15.15 -7.36 -4.00
CA MET A 2 -13.83 -7.90 -4.31
C MET A 2 -13.93 -9.15 -5.22
N PHE A 3 -15.04 -9.89 -5.15
CA PHE A 3 -15.33 -11.05 -6.03
C PHE A 3 -15.39 -10.71 -7.54
N ASN A 4 -15.70 -9.45 -7.89
CA ASN A 4 -15.82 -8.99 -9.29
C ASN A 4 -14.61 -8.17 -9.76
N ASP A 5 -13.53 -8.13 -8.98
CA ASP A 5 -12.31 -7.40 -9.34
C ASP A 5 -11.38 -8.32 -10.15
N PRO A 6 -11.07 -8.01 -11.43
CA PRO A 6 -10.20 -8.84 -12.25
C PRO A 6 -8.76 -8.97 -11.72
N MET A 7 -8.32 -8.07 -10.83
CA MET A 7 -7.02 -8.16 -10.16
C MET A 7 -7.03 -9.12 -8.96
N VAL A 8 -8.20 -9.56 -8.50
CA VAL A 8 -8.34 -10.50 -7.38
C VAL A 8 -8.68 -11.90 -7.88
N LYS A 9 -7.70 -12.80 -7.78
CA LYS A 9 -7.95 -14.24 -7.95
C LYS A 9 -8.60 -14.81 -6.69
N PHE A 10 -9.93 -14.90 -6.69
CA PHE A 10 -10.68 -15.58 -5.65
C PHE A 10 -10.57 -17.11 -5.80
N PRO A 11 -10.65 -17.91 -4.70
CA PRO A 11 -10.62 -19.38 -4.80
C PRO A 11 -11.77 -19.92 -5.64
N LYS A 12 -11.49 -20.88 -6.53
CA LYS A 12 -12.54 -21.54 -7.33
C LYS A 12 -13.38 -22.49 -6.48
N TYR A 13 -12.73 -23.19 -5.55
CA TYR A 13 -13.34 -24.08 -4.59
C TYR A 13 -12.99 -23.60 -3.17
N PRO A 14 -13.77 -22.67 -2.58
CA PRO A 14 -13.43 -22.05 -1.30
C PRO A 14 -13.22 -23.07 -0.17
N PHE A 15 -12.01 -23.07 0.39
CA PHE A 15 -11.61 -23.98 1.46
C PHE A 15 -10.92 -23.20 2.59
N LEU A 16 -11.20 -23.56 3.85
CA LEU A 16 -10.56 -22.97 5.01
C LEU A 16 -9.10 -23.44 5.11
N LEU A 17 -8.19 -22.51 5.41
CA LEU A 17 -6.79 -22.83 5.66
C LEU A 17 -6.69 -23.87 6.80
N PRO A 18 -6.07 -25.04 6.59
CA PRO A 18 -5.97 -26.06 7.62
C PRO A 18 -5.20 -25.58 8.85
N GLY A 19 -5.59 -26.08 10.02
CA GLY A 19 -5.07 -25.65 11.32
C GLY A 19 -5.70 -24.37 11.90
N LEU A 20 -6.64 -23.72 11.18
CA LEU A 20 -7.48 -22.67 11.76
C LEU A 20 -8.37 -23.22 12.87
N LYS A 21 -8.48 -22.47 13.98
CA LYS A 21 -9.41 -22.76 15.08
C LYS A 21 -10.39 -21.62 15.25
N PHE A 22 -11.67 -21.97 15.43
CA PHE A 22 -12.77 -21.03 15.62
C PHE A 22 -13.31 -21.20 17.05
N ILE A 23 -13.11 -20.18 17.89
CA ILE A 23 -13.52 -20.19 19.30
C ILE A 23 -14.75 -19.30 19.45
N ARG A 24 -15.87 -19.88 19.92
CA ARG A 24 -17.14 -19.18 20.12
C ARG A 24 -17.18 -18.47 21.48
N GLY A 25 -17.68 -17.24 21.49
CA GLY A 25 -18.02 -16.44 22.66
C GLY A 25 -19.04 -15.37 22.26
N ASN A 26 -18.84 -14.12 22.67
CA ASN A 26 -19.61 -12.96 22.19
C ASN A 26 -19.22 -12.56 20.75
N GLY A 27 -19.25 -13.53 19.82
CA GLY A 27 -18.61 -13.50 18.50
C GLY A 27 -17.71 -14.72 18.28
N PHE A 28 -16.92 -14.71 17.20
CA PHE A 28 -15.98 -15.78 16.87
C PHE A 28 -14.54 -15.27 16.84
N THR A 29 -13.68 -15.83 17.69
CA THR A 29 -12.24 -15.60 17.64
C THR A 29 -11.60 -16.63 16.71
N VAL A 30 -10.87 -16.17 15.71
CA VAL A 30 -10.16 -17.00 14.73
C VAL A 30 -8.69 -17.03 15.10
N TYR A 31 -8.15 -18.24 15.33
CA TYR A 31 -6.76 -18.50 15.67
C TYR A 31 -6.08 -19.31 14.55
N GLY A 32 -4.77 -19.11 14.36
CA GLY A 32 -3.96 -19.80 13.35
C GLY A 32 -3.81 -19.08 12.02
N SER A 33 -4.55 -17.98 11.81
CA SER A 33 -4.49 -17.17 10.60
C SER A 33 -3.11 -16.51 10.39
N PRO A 34 -2.61 -16.37 9.14
CA PRO A 34 -1.28 -15.81 8.87
C PRO A 34 -1.10 -14.33 9.27
N GLY A 35 -2.20 -13.61 9.50
CA GLY A 35 -2.22 -12.24 10.01
C GLY A 35 -2.39 -12.11 11.52
N GLY A 36 -2.17 -13.21 12.28
CA GLY A 36 -2.42 -13.27 13.72
C GLY A 36 -3.89 -13.46 14.06
N VAL A 37 -4.20 -13.49 15.36
CA VAL A 37 -5.55 -13.71 15.90
C VAL A 37 -6.45 -12.52 15.58
N PHE A 38 -7.71 -12.77 15.22
CA PHE A 38 -8.73 -11.72 15.06
C PHE A 38 -10.10 -12.20 15.50
N LYS A 39 -10.99 -11.24 15.80
CA LYS A 39 -12.38 -11.53 16.19
C LYS A 39 -13.36 -11.05 15.13
N LEU A 40 -14.36 -11.88 14.86
CA LEU A 40 -15.55 -11.57 14.08
C LEU A 40 -16.70 -11.30 15.05
N ASN A 41 -17.21 -10.07 15.06
CA ASN A 41 -18.25 -9.60 15.97
C ASN A 41 -19.65 -9.64 15.32
N GLY A 42 -20.69 -9.77 16.14
CA GLY A 42 -22.09 -9.77 15.74
C GLY A 42 -22.72 -11.17 15.76
N SER A 43 -23.93 -11.29 16.32
CA SER A 43 -24.70 -12.54 16.43
C SER A 43 -24.92 -13.21 15.06
N ALA A 44 -25.33 -12.42 14.06
CA ALA A 44 -25.61 -12.87 12.70
C ALA A 44 -24.40 -13.45 11.93
N VAL A 45 -23.17 -13.26 12.44
CA VAL A 45 -21.96 -13.93 11.92
C VAL A 45 -21.78 -15.31 12.54
N GLY A 46 -22.24 -15.51 13.78
CA GLY A 46 -22.09 -16.77 14.49
C GLY A 46 -22.89 -17.92 13.87
N ASP A 47 -24.19 -17.70 13.63
CA ASP A 47 -25.06 -18.70 13.01
C ASP A 47 -24.60 -19.05 11.58
N LEU A 48 -24.08 -18.04 10.89
CA LEU A 48 -23.55 -18.17 9.54
C LEU A 48 -22.25 -18.99 9.51
N LEU A 49 -21.29 -18.70 10.39
CA LEU A 49 -20.06 -19.48 10.49
C LEU A 49 -20.34 -20.91 10.98
N GLN A 50 -21.31 -21.11 11.87
CA GLN A 50 -21.69 -22.46 12.30
C GLN A 50 -22.19 -23.33 11.13
N LYS A 51 -22.91 -22.74 10.16
CA LYS A 51 -23.34 -23.43 8.93
C LYS A 51 -22.25 -23.56 7.87
N LEU A 52 -21.42 -22.54 7.67
CA LEU A 52 -20.38 -22.55 6.63
C LEU A 52 -19.12 -23.33 7.03
N TYR A 53 -18.73 -23.37 8.30
CA TYR A 53 -17.49 -24.00 8.74
C TYR A 53 -17.38 -25.50 8.38
N PRO A 54 -18.41 -26.36 8.63
CA PRO A 54 -18.36 -27.76 8.25
C PRO A 54 -18.22 -27.95 6.73
N LEU A 55 -18.87 -27.09 5.95
CA LEU A 55 -18.76 -27.12 4.48
C LEU A 55 -17.34 -26.75 4.06
N LEU A 56 -16.84 -25.58 4.48
CA LEU A 56 -15.55 -25.02 4.06
C LEU A 56 -14.32 -25.80 4.55
N SER A 57 -14.47 -26.72 5.52
CA SER A 57 -13.37 -27.54 6.05
C SER A 57 -13.37 -29.00 5.60
N SER A 58 -14.40 -29.50 4.91
CA SER A 58 -14.57 -30.94 4.65
C SER A 58 -14.34 -31.42 3.22
N ARG A 59 -14.50 -30.55 2.20
CA ARG A 59 -14.48 -30.98 0.80
C ARG A 59 -14.30 -29.84 -0.22
N LYS A 60 -14.03 -30.26 -1.46
CA LYS A 60 -14.10 -29.44 -2.67
C LYS A 60 -15.56 -29.13 -3.05
N GLN A 61 -15.89 -27.88 -3.29
CA GLN A 61 -17.22 -27.40 -3.73
C GLN A 61 -17.14 -25.95 -4.22
N THR A 62 -18.08 -25.48 -5.04
CA THR A 62 -18.12 -24.10 -5.55
C THR A 62 -18.86 -23.13 -4.61
N PHE A 63 -18.92 -21.84 -4.98
CA PHE A 63 -19.71 -20.84 -4.28
C PHE A 63 -21.22 -21.14 -4.32
N GLU A 64 -21.73 -21.60 -5.46
CA GLU A 64 -23.13 -21.92 -5.68
C GLU A 64 -23.57 -23.08 -4.79
N GLU A 65 -22.76 -24.15 -4.73
CA GLU A 65 -22.99 -25.30 -3.84
C GLU A 65 -22.92 -24.93 -2.35
N LEU A 66 -22.09 -23.94 -1.97
CA LEU A 66 -22.04 -23.39 -0.60
C LEU A 66 -23.33 -22.65 -0.24
N VAL A 67 -23.85 -21.84 -1.16
CA VAL A 67 -25.11 -21.09 -0.97
C VAL A 67 -26.27 -22.05 -0.82
N GLU A 68 -26.44 -22.97 -1.77
CA GLU A 68 -27.50 -23.98 -1.78
C GLU A 68 -27.52 -24.79 -0.47
N ARG A 69 -26.39 -25.41 -0.10
CA ARG A 69 -26.35 -26.38 0.99
C ARG A 69 -26.27 -25.76 2.38
N SER A 70 -25.87 -24.48 2.49
CA SER A 70 -25.97 -23.76 3.76
C SER A 70 -27.39 -23.21 4.02
N GLY A 71 -28.22 -23.10 2.96
CA GLY A 71 -29.53 -22.46 3.03
C GLY A 71 -29.43 -21.01 3.48
N LEU A 72 -28.38 -20.30 3.05
CA LEU A 72 -28.10 -18.91 3.40
C LEU A 72 -28.20 -18.02 2.16
N GLU A 73 -28.59 -16.76 2.38
CA GLU A 73 -28.60 -15.74 1.34
C GLU A 73 -27.20 -15.55 0.73
N ALA A 74 -27.11 -15.59 -0.61
CA ALA A 74 -25.84 -15.52 -1.34
C ALA A 74 -24.97 -14.30 -0.98
N GLY A 75 -25.60 -13.13 -0.77
CA GLY A 75 -24.90 -11.90 -0.35
C GLY A 75 -24.21 -12.03 1.01
N ARG A 76 -24.84 -12.74 1.96
CA ARG A 76 -24.28 -13.00 3.29
C ARG A 76 -23.12 -14.00 3.22
N VAL A 77 -23.25 -15.08 2.43
CA VAL A 77 -22.17 -16.06 2.21
C VAL A 77 -20.97 -15.36 1.58
N MET A 78 -21.18 -14.64 0.47
CA MET A 78 -20.13 -13.91 -0.24
C MET A 78 -19.38 -12.95 0.69
N ARG A 79 -20.09 -12.14 1.48
CA ARG A 79 -19.47 -11.16 2.40
C ARG A 79 -18.54 -11.82 3.42
N VAL A 80 -18.87 -13.00 3.92
CA VAL A 80 -18.02 -13.71 4.89
C VAL A 80 -16.84 -14.40 4.21
N LEU A 81 -17.02 -14.94 3.01
CA LEU A 81 -15.90 -15.44 2.20
C LEU A 81 -14.93 -14.31 1.82
N GLU A 82 -15.41 -13.11 1.48
CA GLU A 82 -14.56 -11.92 1.24
C GLU A 82 -13.73 -11.55 2.48
N ILE A 83 -14.32 -11.58 3.69
CA ILE A 83 -13.62 -11.31 4.95
C ILE A 83 -12.56 -12.39 5.24
N LEU A 84 -12.93 -13.68 5.15
CA LEU A 84 -12.01 -14.79 5.41
C LEU A 84 -10.84 -14.78 4.41
N PHE A 85 -11.12 -14.51 3.13
CA PHE A 85 -10.08 -14.36 2.11
C PHE A 85 -9.16 -13.16 2.41
N ALA A 86 -9.71 -11.98 2.71
CA ALA A 86 -8.90 -10.80 3.05
C ALA A 86 -8.03 -10.99 4.31
N LYS A 87 -8.45 -11.87 5.23
CA LYS A 87 -7.69 -12.29 6.42
C LYS A 87 -6.73 -13.46 6.20
N GLY A 88 -6.61 -13.97 4.97
CA GLY A 88 -5.74 -15.11 4.64
C GLY A 88 -6.21 -16.43 5.27
N CYS A 89 -7.51 -16.56 5.55
CA CYS A 89 -8.12 -17.76 6.13
C CYS A 89 -8.73 -18.69 5.07
N LEU A 90 -8.80 -18.24 3.82
CA LEU A 90 -9.44 -18.94 2.71
C LEU A 90 -8.42 -19.16 1.58
N ILE A 91 -8.39 -20.39 1.07
CA ILE A 91 -7.57 -20.88 -0.04
C ILE A 91 -8.47 -21.58 -1.07
N ASP A 92 -7.91 -21.97 -2.21
CA ASP A 92 -8.53 -22.97 -3.08
C ASP A 92 -8.36 -24.36 -2.45
N TYR A 93 -9.28 -25.27 -2.75
CA TYR A 93 -9.28 -26.61 -2.16
C TYR A 93 -7.99 -27.36 -2.51
N VAL A 94 -7.36 -27.91 -1.48
CA VAL A 94 -6.19 -28.78 -1.60
C VAL A 94 -6.36 -29.95 -0.63
N ASP A 95 -5.98 -31.15 -1.06
CA ASP A 95 -5.87 -32.28 -0.13
C ASP A 95 -4.62 -32.05 0.74
N TYR A 96 -4.84 -31.68 2.00
CA TYR A 96 -3.78 -31.13 2.83
C TYR A 96 -2.94 -32.19 3.54
N GLU A 97 -3.50 -33.36 3.85
CA GLU A 97 -2.78 -34.36 4.64
C GLU A 97 -1.57 -34.95 3.90
N PRO A 98 -1.64 -35.31 2.61
CA PRO A 98 -0.49 -35.83 1.85
C PRO A 98 0.67 -34.82 1.67
N LEU A 99 0.42 -33.52 1.83
CA LEU A 99 1.43 -32.49 1.57
C LEU A 99 2.63 -32.58 2.51
N SER A 100 3.82 -32.38 1.95
CA SER A 100 5.07 -32.23 2.70
C SER A 100 5.06 -31.01 3.62
N ARG A 101 6.02 -30.94 4.56
CA ARG A 101 6.17 -29.77 5.45
C ARG A 101 6.40 -28.46 4.68
N LEU A 102 7.10 -28.50 3.54
CA LEU A 102 7.36 -27.31 2.72
C LEU A 102 6.11 -26.86 1.96
N GLU A 103 5.35 -27.79 1.39
CA GLU A 103 4.07 -27.47 0.72
C GLU A 103 3.05 -26.92 1.71
N LYS A 104 2.96 -27.50 2.92
CA LYS A 104 2.14 -26.98 4.02
C LYS A 104 2.54 -25.54 4.40
N TYR A 105 3.85 -25.24 4.42
CA TYR A 105 4.35 -23.86 4.57
C TYR A 105 3.95 -22.96 3.39
N PHE A 106 4.04 -23.43 2.14
CA PHE A 106 3.63 -22.67 0.97
C PHE A 106 2.12 -22.37 0.97
N VAL A 107 1.25 -23.33 1.26
CA VAL A 107 -0.21 -23.12 1.35
C VAL A 107 -0.55 -22.00 2.34
N LYS A 108 0.09 -22.00 3.52
CA LYS A 108 -0.06 -20.93 4.51
C LYS A 108 0.39 -19.57 3.99
N ASN A 109 1.47 -19.50 3.21
CA ASN A 109 1.97 -18.24 2.65
C ASN A 109 1.21 -17.78 1.40
N MET A 110 0.67 -18.69 0.59
CA MET A 110 -0.24 -18.38 -0.52
C MET A 110 -1.51 -17.70 0.00
N SER A 111 -2.11 -18.23 1.07
CA SER A 111 -3.30 -17.62 1.69
C SER A 111 -3.06 -16.16 2.12
N LYS A 112 -1.86 -15.86 2.67
CA LYS A 112 -1.43 -14.51 3.10
C LYS A 112 -1.13 -13.58 1.93
N ASN A 113 -0.38 -14.04 0.92
CA ASN A 113 0.24 -13.18 -0.11
C ASN A 113 -0.47 -13.18 -1.47
N LYS A 114 -1.23 -14.24 -1.78
CA LYS A 114 -2.17 -14.35 -2.92
C LYS A 114 -1.53 -14.25 -4.32
N ASN A 115 -0.23 -14.49 -4.40
CA ASN A 115 0.52 -14.49 -5.66
C ASN A 115 0.20 -15.74 -6.50
N TYR A 116 -0.09 -16.86 -5.85
CA TYR A 116 -0.34 -18.18 -6.43
C TYR A 116 -1.59 -18.80 -5.82
N ASN A 117 -2.20 -19.73 -6.55
CA ASN A 117 -3.52 -20.27 -6.23
C ASN A 117 -3.48 -21.75 -5.82
N SER A 118 -2.45 -22.51 -6.23
CA SER A 118 -2.34 -23.95 -6.01
C SER A 118 -0.90 -24.38 -5.76
N VAL A 119 -0.71 -25.62 -5.28
CA VAL A 119 0.63 -26.20 -5.02
C VAL A 119 1.29 -26.62 -6.34
N GLU A 120 0.49 -27.06 -7.30
CA GLU A 120 0.89 -27.43 -8.66
C GLU A 120 1.45 -26.23 -9.44
N ASP A 121 0.84 -25.05 -9.28
CA ASP A 121 1.36 -23.79 -9.83
C ASP A 121 2.76 -23.47 -9.28
N LEU A 122 3.02 -23.77 -8.00
CA LEU A 122 4.31 -23.54 -7.37
C LEU A 122 5.37 -24.54 -7.83
N HIS A 123 5.06 -25.83 -7.91
CA HIS A 123 5.99 -26.86 -8.40
C HIS A 123 6.44 -26.59 -9.83
N ARG A 124 5.50 -26.21 -10.73
CA ARG A 124 5.86 -25.78 -12.09
C ARG A 124 6.81 -24.58 -12.07
N LEU A 125 6.53 -23.58 -11.22
CA LEU A 125 7.35 -22.37 -11.13
C LEU A 125 8.73 -22.63 -10.50
N LEU A 126 8.85 -23.55 -9.54
CA LEU A 126 10.12 -23.97 -8.92
C LEU A 126 11.07 -24.51 -10.00
N GLY A 127 10.59 -25.45 -10.82
CA GLY A 127 11.37 -26.06 -11.92
C GLY A 127 11.85 -25.08 -13.00
N GLU A 128 11.22 -23.91 -13.11
CA GLU A 128 11.66 -22.83 -14.00
C GLU A 128 12.71 -21.89 -13.38
N LYS A 129 12.99 -21.98 -12.07
CA LYS A 129 13.80 -20.96 -11.37
C LYS A 129 15.27 -21.33 -11.33
N ARG A 130 16.10 -20.27 -11.41
CA ARG A 130 17.55 -20.33 -11.25
C ARG A 130 17.98 -19.40 -10.14
N VAL A 131 18.96 -19.79 -9.34
CA VAL A 131 19.58 -18.94 -8.31
C VAL A 131 21.08 -19.03 -8.46
N CYS A 132 21.75 -17.90 -8.62
CA CYS A 132 23.21 -17.87 -8.58
C CYS A 132 23.65 -17.96 -7.13
N VAL A 133 24.40 -19.00 -6.77
CA VAL A 133 24.92 -19.18 -5.40
C VAL A 133 26.41 -18.82 -5.43
N LEU A 134 26.71 -17.58 -5.04
CA LEU A 134 28.03 -16.97 -5.13
C LEU A 134 28.68 -16.89 -3.74
N PRO A 135 29.70 -17.72 -3.43
CA PRO A 135 30.42 -17.66 -2.16
C PRO A 135 31.65 -16.73 -2.21
N SER A 136 32.04 -16.16 -1.06
CA SER A 136 33.40 -15.64 -0.85
C SER A 136 34.38 -16.82 -0.67
N GLY A 137 34.93 -17.34 -1.76
CA GLY A 137 35.85 -18.49 -1.74
C GLY A 137 35.17 -19.82 -1.41
N GLU A 138 35.90 -20.77 -0.80
CA GLU A 138 35.37 -22.09 -0.45
C GLU A 138 34.42 -22.02 0.76
N SER A 139 33.13 -22.26 0.53
CA SER A 139 32.08 -22.15 1.56
C SER A 139 31.20 -23.42 1.63
N PRO A 140 31.31 -24.23 2.71
CA PRO A 140 30.43 -25.39 2.93
C PRO A 140 28.93 -25.02 2.98
N LEU A 141 28.63 -23.80 3.44
CA LEU A 141 27.28 -23.24 3.43
C LEU A 141 26.73 -23.07 2.01
N ALA A 142 27.56 -22.65 1.05
CA ALA A 142 27.12 -22.49 -0.33
C ALA A 142 26.76 -23.84 -0.96
N GLU A 143 27.53 -24.89 -0.70
CA GLU A 143 27.21 -26.26 -1.13
C GLU A 143 25.93 -26.79 -0.47
N GLU A 144 25.71 -26.53 0.82
CA GLU A 144 24.44 -26.89 1.47
C GLU A 144 23.24 -26.13 0.88
N VAL A 145 23.40 -24.85 0.51
CA VAL A 145 22.35 -24.08 -0.18
C VAL A 145 22.11 -24.61 -1.60
N ARG A 146 23.15 -24.92 -2.37
CA ARG A 146 23.06 -25.53 -3.72
C ARG A 146 22.33 -26.88 -3.67
N ARG A 147 22.69 -27.72 -2.71
CA ARG A 147 22.05 -29.02 -2.44
C ARG A 147 20.56 -28.82 -2.13
N ARG A 148 20.21 -27.91 -1.22
CA ARG A 148 18.81 -27.62 -0.87
C ARG A 148 17.98 -27.03 -2.02
N LEU A 149 18.57 -26.19 -2.87
CA LEU A 149 17.89 -25.68 -4.06
C LEU A 149 17.56 -26.86 -5.01
N THR A 150 18.54 -27.72 -5.25
CA THR A 150 18.41 -28.91 -6.11
C THR A 150 17.38 -29.91 -5.58
N ASP A 151 17.43 -30.24 -4.27
CA ASP A 151 16.48 -31.11 -3.56
C ASP A 151 15.01 -30.66 -3.74
N HIS A 152 14.79 -29.37 -3.98
CA HIS A 152 13.46 -28.77 -4.12
C HIS A 152 13.18 -28.21 -5.52
N GLY A 153 13.93 -28.69 -6.53
CA GLY A 153 13.67 -28.44 -7.94
C GLY A 153 14.04 -27.05 -8.46
N ILE A 154 14.76 -26.23 -7.68
CA ILE A 154 15.34 -24.97 -8.16
C ILE A 154 16.75 -25.25 -8.67
N ARG A 155 17.09 -24.77 -9.86
CA ARG A 155 18.43 -24.95 -10.41
C ARG A 155 19.43 -23.96 -9.78
N PRO A 156 20.41 -24.39 -8.96
CA PRO A 156 21.57 -23.54 -8.70
C PRO A 156 22.34 -23.30 -9.99
N ILE A 157 22.91 -22.11 -10.15
CA ILE A 157 23.79 -21.75 -11.27
C ILE A 157 25.07 -21.09 -10.75
N GLU A 158 26.13 -21.19 -11.55
CA GLU A 158 27.39 -20.48 -11.32
C GLU A 158 27.35 -19.06 -11.92
N GLN A 159 28.30 -18.22 -11.50
CA GLN A 159 28.41 -16.81 -11.95
C GLN A 159 28.54 -16.68 -13.48
N GLN A 160 29.20 -17.64 -14.15
CA GLN A 160 29.37 -17.62 -15.61
C GLN A 160 28.05 -17.92 -16.36
N GLU A 161 27.05 -18.49 -15.67
CA GLU A 161 25.71 -18.72 -16.21
C GLU A 161 24.72 -17.60 -15.88
N LEU A 162 25.12 -16.60 -15.09
CA LEU A 162 24.26 -15.53 -14.58
C LEU A 162 23.67 -14.69 -15.73
N ARG A 163 22.37 -14.40 -15.64
CA ARG A 163 21.67 -13.50 -16.56
C ARG A 163 21.06 -12.34 -15.81
N ALA A 164 20.91 -11.20 -16.47
CA ALA A 164 20.26 -10.03 -15.89
C ALA A 164 18.86 -10.38 -15.37
N GLY A 165 18.57 -10.03 -14.12
CA GLY A 165 17.32 -10.32 -13.43
C GLY A 165 17.24 -11.68 -12.69
N ASP A 166 18.23 -12.57 -12.81
CA ASP A 166 18.38 -13.71 -11.89
C ASP A 166 18.63 -13.21 -10.45
N LEU A 167 18.17 -13.97 -9.45
CA LEU A 167 18.49 -13.70 -8.05
C LEU A 167 19.87 -14.28 -7.72
N VAL A 168 20.73 -13.46 -7.12
CA VAL A 168 22.02 -13.91 -6.55
C VAL A 168 21.85 -14.08 -5.05
N ALA A 169 22.11 -15.28 -4.54
CA ALA A 169 22.38 -15.52 -3.13
C ALA A 169 23.89 -15.38 -2.92
N TYR A 170 24.31 -14.30 -2.29
CA TYR A 170 25.72 -14.03 -2.03
C TYR A 170 26.05 -14.41 -0.59
N LEU A 171 26.96 -15.36 -0.40
CA LEU A 171 27.30 -15.95 0.90
C LEU A 171 28.74 -15.61 1.23
N THR A 172 28.97 -14.98 2.38
CA THR A 172 30.27 -14.33 2.60
C THR A 172 30.72 -14.33 4.06
N GLU A 173 32.02 -14.49 4.29
CA GLU A 173 32.63 -14.23 5.60
C GLU A 173 32.95 -12.73 5.82
N ASN A 174 33.01 -11.93 4.75
CA ASN A 174 33.28 -10.48 4.78
C ASN A 174 32.09 -9.66 4.25
N ASP A 175 31.77 -8.51 4.84
CA ASP A 175 30.55 -7.74 4.51
C ASP A 175 30.40 -7.32 3.02
N TRP A 176 31.50 -7.26 2.24
CA TRP A 176 31.49 -6.84 0.84
C TRP A 176 32.70 -7.33 0.04
N GLU A 177 32.49 -7.68 -1.24
CA GLU A 177 33.56 -7.90 -2.22
C GLU A 177 33.35 -7.07 -3.51
N PRO A 178 34.43 -6.64 -4.20
CA PRO A 178 34.32 -5.76 -5.38
C PRO A 178 33.47 -6.33 -6.52
N GLU A 179 33.47 -7.66 -6.70
CA GLU A 179 32.77 -8.37 -7.78
C GLU A 179 31.24 -8.12 -7.78
N LEU A 180 30.68 -7.79 -6.61
CA LEU A 180 29.27 -7.38 -6.51
C LEU A 180 28.95 -6.11 -7.29
N ASP A 181 29.92 -5.21 -7.52
CA ASP A 181 29.70 -3.95 -8.23
C ASP A 181 29.37 -4.16 -9.72
N GLU A 182 29.83 -5.27 -10.31
CA GLU A 182 29.49 -5.66 -11.68
C GLU A 182 28.10 -6.32 -11.77
N ILE A 183 27.66 -6.97 -10.68
CA ILE A 183 26.42 -7.75 -10.59
C ILE A 183 25.20 -6.85 -10.28
N LEU A 184 25.32 -5.96 -9.31
CA LEU A 184 24.23 -5.11 -8.78
C LEU A 184 23.50 -4.19 -9.79
N PRO A 185 24.11 -3.73 -10.90
CA PRO A 185 23.40 -2.98 -11.94
C PRO A 185 22.30 -3.80 -12.63
N SER A 186 22.50 -5.12 -12.73
CA SER A 186 21.69 -6.04 -13.54
C SER A 186 20.87 -7.04 -12.72
N ASN A 187 21.25 -7.28 -11.47
CA ASN A 187 20.70 -8.35 -10.63
C ASN A 187 20.34 -7.85 -9.24
N ASP A 188 19.41 -8.56 -8.58
CA ASP A 188 19.19 -8.39 -7.14
C ASP A 188 20.11 -9.37 -6.39
N VAL A 189 20.77 -8.89 -5.34
CA VAL A 189 21.68 -9.69 -4.51
C VAL A 189 21.10 -9.80 -3.11
N LEU A 190 20.71 -11.01 -2.71
CA LEU A 190 20.33 -11.33 -1.35
C LEU A 190 21.59 -11.74 -0.58
N LEU A 191 22.05 -10.86 0.31
CA LEU A 191 23.25 -11.06 1.11
C LEU A 191 23.01 -12.04 2.28
N PHE A 192 23.96 -12.95 2.49
CA PHE A 192 24.05 -13.85 3.63
C PHE A 192 25.48 -13.76 4.19
N ALA A 193 25.76 -12.75 5.02
CA ALA A 193 27.03 -12.66 5.71
C ALA A 193 27.02 -13.59 6.94
N HIS A 194 28.05 -14.43 7.08
CA HIS A 194 28.21 -15.35 8.20
C HIS A 194 29.53 -15.09 8.92
N SER A 195 29.44 -14.36 10.03
CA SER A 195 30.56 -14.17 10.94
C SER A 195 30.58 -15.27 12.00
N ARG A 196 31.58 -15.28 12.90
CA ARG A 196 31.66 -16.34 13.90
C ARG A 196 30.46 -16.33 14.90
N GLN A 197 30.05 -15.22 15.56
CA GLN A 197 28.83 -15.22 16.43
C GLN A 197 27.54 -14.77 15.72
N ALA A 198 27.62 -13.90 14.71
CA ALA A 198 26.43 -13.28 14.12
C ALA A 198 26.18 -13.76 12.69
N LEU A 199 24.95 -14.21 12.46
CA LEU A 199 24.42 -14.55 11.14
C LEU A 199 23.59 -13.38 10.61
N GLN A 200 23.88 -12.94 9.40
CA GLN A 200 23.11 -11.89 8.74
C GLN A 200 22.27 -12.46 7.60
N ILE A 201 21.02 -12.02 7.56
CA ILE A 201 20.10 -12.27 6.46
C ILE A 201 19.71 -10.94 5.83
N GLY A 202 20.03 -10.79 4.55
CA GLY A 202 19.87 -9.57 3.79
C GLY A 202 20.97 -8.52 4.03
N PRO A 203 20.74 -7.27 3.62
CA PRO A 203 19.54 -6.80 2.89
C PRO A 203 19.42 -7.44 1.51
N LEU A 204 18.27 -7.22 0.86
CA LEU A 204 18.17 -7.39 -0.58
C LEU A 204 18.77 -6.12 -1.23
N LEU A 205 19.91 -6.28 -1.88
CA LEU A 205 20.63 -5.23 -2.59
C LEU A 205 20.22 -5.20 -4.06
N GLY A 206 20.33 -4.03 -4.69
CA GLY A 206 20.15 -3.87 -6.13
C GLY A 206 19.45 -2.57 -6.50
N ARG A 207 19.38 -2.26 -7.82
CA ARG A 207 18.91 -0.97 -8.36
C ARG A 207 17.53 -0.49 -7.85
N LYS A 208 16.65 -1.40 -7.42
CA LYS A 208 15.30 -1.08 -6.92
C LYS A 208 15.08 -1.47 -5.45
N ALA A 209 16.12 -1.89 -4.75
CA ALA A 209 16.10 -2.35 -3.36
C ALA A 209 17.11 -1.51 -2.54
N VAL A 210 17.85 -2.11 -1.59
CA VAL A 210 18.86 -1.39 -0.82
C VAL A 210 20.07 -1.05 -1.71
N HIS A 211 20.50 0.20 -1.67
CA HIS A 211 21.67 0.67 -2.41
C HIS A 211 22.97 0.43 -1.64
N LYS A 212 24.02 -0.08 -2.31
CA LYS A 212 25.36 -0.38 -1.74
C LYS A 212 25.84 0.69 -0.74
N LYS A 213 25.92 1.95 -1.18
CA LYS A 213 26.44 3.08 -0.37
C LYS A 213 25.77 3.14 1.02
N ARG A 214 24.44 2.91 1.09
CA ARG A 214 23.67 2.97 2.34
C ARG A 214 23.94 1.78 3.25
N TYR A 215 24.00 0.57 2.68
CA TYR A 215 24.35 -0.63 3.42
C TYR A 215 25.71 -0.50 4.10
N LEU A 216 26.74 -0.08 3.35
CA LEU A 216 28.10 0.08 3.88
C LEU A 216 28.17 1.18 4.96
N THR A 217 27.49 2.32 4.78
CA THR A 217 27.45 3.39 5.80
C THR A 217 26.80 2.94 7.12
N GLU A 218 25.75 2.13 7.09
CA GLU A 218 25.12 1.63 8.32
C GLU A 218 25.89 0.47 8.96
N LYS A 219 26.65 -0.32 8.18
CA LYS A 219 27.52 -1.38 8.71
C LYS A 219 28.72 -0.85 9.49
N LEU A 220 29.35 0.23 9.02
CA LEU A 220 30.44 0.91 9.75
C LEU A 220 30.06 1.39 11.16
N LYS A 221 28.76 1.47 11.48
CA LYS A 221 28.24 1.86 12.80
C LYS A 221 27.94 0.68 13.73
N ASN A 222 27.83 -0.54 13.20
CA ASN A 222 27.41 -1.74 13.92
C ASN A 222 28.33 -2.92 13.54
N PRO A 223 29.55 -3.00 14.10
CA PRO A 223 30.49 -4.07 13.78
C PRO A 223 30.04 -5.43 14.36
N PRO A 224 30.21 -6.55 13.63
CA PRO A 224 29.83 -7.89 14.07
C PRO A 224 30.85 -8.52 15.04
N VAL A 225 30.54 -9.74 15.53
CA VAL A 225 31.21 -10.41 16.65
C VAL A 225 31.23 -11.96 16.41
N GLN A 226 31.84 -12.82 17.24
CA GLN A 226 33.23 -13.28 17.08
C GLN A 226 33.52 -14.81 17.31
N ALA A 227 32.56 -15.69 17.65
CA ALA A 227 32.80 -17.13 17.98
C ALA A 227 31.70 -18.12 17.47
N ARG A 228 32.09 -19.25 16.84
CA ARG A 228 31.29 -20.21 16.01
C ARG A 228 31.07 -21.56 16.75
N GLU A 229 29.95 -22.26 16.55
CA GLU A 229 29.70 -23.63 17.06
C GLU A 229 29.49 -24.69 15.94
N ALA A 230 29.39 -25.98 16.29
CA ALA A 230 29.28 -27.09 15.33
C ALA A 230 27.82 -27.36 14.87
N GLY A 231 27.64 -27.84 13.63
CA GLY A 231 26.32 -28.06 13.02
C GLY A 231 25.70 -26.81 12.34
N TYR A 232 26.43 -25.71 12.36
CA TYR A 232 26.06 -24.37 11.92
C TYR A 232 25.60 -24.29 10.45
N ASP A 233 26.37 -24.85 9.51
CA ASP A 233 26.11 -24.67 8.07
C ASP A 233 24.80 -25.32 7.61
N GLU A 234 24.41 -26.45 8.20
CA GLU A 234 23.13 -27.09 7.86
C GLU A 234 21.94 -26.24 8.32
N ALA A 235 22.01 -25.70 9.54
CA ALA A 235 20.96 -24.89 10.11
C ALA A 235 20.85 -23.52 9.41
N PHE A 236 21.97 -22.86 9.15
CA PHE A 236 21.95 -21.59 8.40
C PHE A 236 21.64 -21.80 6.92
N GLY A 237 22.07 -22.89 6.29
CA GLY A 237 21.70 -23.26 4.93
C GLY A 237 20.19 -23.45 4.75
N ARG A 238 19.50 -24.02 5.75
CA ARG A 238 18.02 -24.07 5.81
C ARG A 238 17.41 -22.67 5.85
N ILE A 239 17.96 -21.76 6.66
CA ILE A 239 17.50 -20.37 6.81
C ILE A 239 17.70 -19.59 5.50
N ALA A 240 18.88 -19.68 4.90
CA ALA A 240 19.22 -19.04 3.64
C ALA A 240 18.30 -19.51 2.50
N PHE A 241 18.13 -20.82 2.34
CA PHE A 241 17.16 -21.42 1.42
C PHE A 241 15.74 -20.89 1.62
N LEU A 242 15.24 -20.86 2.87
CA LEU A 242 13.91 -20.32 3.16
C LEU A 242 13.78 -18.82 2.82
N HIS A 243 14.85 -18.03 2.94
CA HIS A 243 14.84 -16.63 2.56
C HIS A 243 14.92 -16.41 1.04
N ILE A 244 15.71 -17.21 0.33
CA ILE A 244 15.71 -17.27 -1.15
C ILE A 244 14.28 -17.57 -1.65
N LEU A 245 13.60 -18.56 -1.09
CA LEU A 245 12.20 -18.87 -1.40
C LEU A 245 11.25 -17.69 -1.06
N LYS A 246 11.43 -17.03 0.09
CA LYS A 246 10.59 -15.88 0.48
C LYS A 246 10.67 -14.73 -0.53
N GLU A 247 11.85 -14.44 -1.06
CA GLU A 247 12.03 -13.39 -2.07
C GLU A 247 11.48 -13.83 -3.43
N TYR A 248 11.85 -15.02 -3.93
CA TYR A 248 11.42 -15.50 -5.25
C TYR A 248 9.89 -15.61 -5.39
N PHE A 249 9.23 -16.15 -4.36
CA PHE A 249 7.77 -16.31 -4.32
C PHE A 249 7.04 -15.12 -3.67
N LYS A 250 7.79 -14.12 -3.19
CA LYS A 250 7.27 -12.94 -2.47
C LYS A 250 6.33 -13.33 -1.33
N PHE A 251 6.78 -14.34 -0.57
CA PHE A 251 6.07 -14.87 0.60
C PHE A 251 6.42 -14.11 1.89
N GLY A 252 7.54 -13.38 1.89
CA GLY A 252 7.96 -12.53 3.00
C GLY A 252 7.20 -11.21 3.09
N GLU A 253 7.29 -10.59 4.27
CA GLU A 253 7.11 -9.14 4.38
C GLU A 253 8.38 -8.44 3.86
N ARG A 254 8.27 -7.18 3.43
CA ARG A 254 9.33 -6.42 2.73
C ARG A 254 10.48 -5.98 3.63
N LEU A 255 10.82 -6.79 4.63
CA LEU A 255 11.78 -6.52 5.66
C LEU A 255 13.15 -6.24 5.05
N LEU A 256 13.62 -7.13 4.16
CA LEU A 256 14.96 -7.04 3.57
C LEU A 256 15.14 -5.91 2.54
N LEU A 257 14.07 -5.20 2.15
CA LEU A 257 14.16 -4.01 1.30
C LEU A 257 14.53 -2.73 2.07
N LYS A 258 14.49 -2.75 3.41
CA LYS A 258 14.81 -1.60 4.29
C LYS A 258 15.60 -1.98 5.55
N ASN A 259 15.89 -3.26 5.75
CA ASN A 259 16.51 -3.82 6.95
C ASN A 259 17.43 -4.99 6.57
N TYR A 260 18.26 -5.42 7.50
CA TYR A 260 18.75 -6.79 7.55
C TYR A 260 18.32 -7.44 8.87
N ILE A 261 18.47 -8.75 8.98
CA ILE A 261 18.22 -9.49 10.22
C ILE A 261 19.57 -10.00 10.71
N GLU A 262 19.92 -9.70 11.95
CA GLU A 262 20.98 -10.39 12.67
C GLU A 262 20.36 -11.52 13.49
N VAL A 263 20.97 -12.69 13.48
CA VAL A 263 20.55 -13.88 14.22
C VAL A 263 21.74 -14.36 15.05
N SER A 264 21.50 -14.76 16.29
CA SER A 264 22.51 -15.29 17.20
C SER A 264 23.07 -16.64 16.71
N ALA A 265 24.29 -16.99 17.13
CA ALA A 265 24.96 -18.24 16.72
C ALA A 265 24.19 -19.51 17.07
N ASP A 266 23.45 -19.49 18.18
CA ASP A 266 22.58 -20.58 18.66
C ASP A 266 21.18 -20.56 18.02
N LEU A 267 20.90 -19.59 17.14
CA LEU A 267 19.62 -19.37 16.45
C LEU A 267 18.42 -19.07 17.38
N SER A 268 18.66 -18.74 18.65
CA SER A 268 17.60 -18.47 19.62
C SER A 268 17.02 -17.04 19.52
N GLU A 269 17.84 -16.07 19.14
CA GLU A 269 17.48 -14.65 19.05
C GLU A 269 17.65 -14.11 17.64
N SER A 270 16.80 -13.13 17.28
CA SER A 270 16.94 -12.40 16.01
C SER A 270 16.54 -10.93 16.16
N ASN A 271 17.39 -10.05 15.67
CA ASN A 271 17.23 -8.60 15.70
C ASN A 271 17.05 -8.07 14.28
N VAL A 272 15.98 -7.32 14.05
CA VAL A 272 15.79 -6.59 12.78
C VAL A 272 16.55 -5.28 12.87
N VAL A 273 17.65 -5.16 12.13
CA VAL A 273 18.44 -3.94 12.06
C VAL A 273 17.95 -3.09 10.89
N PRO A 274 17.31 -1.93 11.15
CA PRO A 274 16.90 -1.04 10.08
C PRO A 274 18.13 -0.43 9.43
N ILE A 275 18.20 -0.52 8.10
CA ILE A 275 19.14 0.28 7.32
C ILE A 275 18.53 1.67 7.26
N ARG A 276 18.80 2.44 8.32
CA ARG A 276 18.22 3.76 8.47
C ARG A 276 18.68 4.62 7.29
N TYR A 277 17.76 5.41 6.77
CA TYR A 277 18.17 6.70 6.22
C TYR A 277 18.78 7.45 7.40
N GLY A 278 20.11 7.42 7.49
CA GLY A 278 20.83 8.14 8.52
C GLY A 278 20.37 9.59 8.48
N HIS A 279 20.18 10.21 9.65
CA HIS A 279 20.12 11.66 9.76
C HIS A 279 21.53 12.22 9.51
N TYR A 280 22.04 12.01 8.29
CA TYR A 280 23.23 12.68 7.79
C TYR A 280 22.82 14.12 7.53
N LEU A 281 23.05 14.98 8.52
CA LEU A 281 23.10 16.43 8.35
C LEU A 281 24.40 16.82 7.62
N GLY A 282 24.66 16.15 6.50
CA GLY A 282 25.87 16.26 5.69
C GLY A 282 25.57 15.82 4.26
N GLU A 283 25.70 16.78 3.33
CA GLU A 283 25.55 16.70 1.87
C GLU A 283 24.20 16.21 1.28
N ASP A 284 23.50 15.25 1.89
CA ASP A 284 22.18 14.85 1.44
C ASP A 284 21.13 15.94 1.77
N SER A 285 20.53 16.54 0.74
CA SER A 285 19.50 17.57 0.91
C SER A 285 18.25 17.03 1.64
N LEU A 286 17.51 17.92 2.32
CA LEU A 286 16.22 17.61 2.94
C LEU A 286 15.24 16.92 1.95
N ILE A 287 15.29 17.34 0.68
CA ILE A 287 14.52 16.75 -0.42
C ILE A 287 14.94 15.30 -0.66
N GLY A 288 16.25 15.02 -0.73
CA GLY A 288 16.78 13.67 -0.89
C GLY A 288 16.32 12.72 0.22
N ALA A 289 16.44 13.16 1.48
CA ALA A 289 15.98 12.39 2.65
C ALA A 289 14.46 12.14 2.65
N TYR A 290 13.66 13.12 2.18
CA TYR A 290 12.21 12.95 2.00
C TYR A 290 11.88 11.96 0.86
N GLU A 291 12.46 12.14 -0.32
CA GLU A 291 12.28 11.28 -1.49
C GLU A 291 12.50 9.80 -1.15
N ASP A 292 13.56 9.56 -0.38
CA ASP A 292 13.95 8.26 0.16
C ASP A 292 12.96 7.68 1.17
N ARG A 293 12.58 8.46 2.19
CA ARG A 293 11.64 8.03 3.24
C ARG A 293 10.33 7.54 2.62
N VAL A 294 9.85 8.27 1.61
CA VAL A 294 8.57 8.01 0.93
C VAL A 294 8.71 7.08 -0.29
N ALA A 295 9.89 6.53 -0.56
CA ALA A 295 10.12 5.64 -1.70
C ALA A 295 9.29 4.34 -1.56
N PHE A 296 8.48 4.07 -2.60
CA PHE A 296 7.81 2.78 -2.72
C PHE A 296 8.79 1.68 -3.15
N PRO A 297 8.70 0.48 -2.56
CA PRO A 297 9.34 -0.69 -3.13
C PRO A 297 8.77 -0.93 -4.53
N ALA A 298 9.65 -1.23 -5.49
CA ALA A 298 9.24 -1.42 -6.88
C ALA A 298 8.17 -2.50 -7.04
N THR A 299 7.36 -2.38 -8.11
CA THR A 299 6.26 -3.30 -8.45
C THR A 299 6.67 -4.78 -8.41
N LYS A 300 7.92 -5.10 -8.77
CA LYS A 300 8.45 -6.47 -8.69
C LYS A 300 8.48 -7.06 -7.26
N TYR A 301 8.51 -6.26 -6.19
CA TYR A 301 8.46 -6.72 -4.79
C TYR A 301 7.08 -6.54 -4.13
N LEU A 302 6.05 -6.20 -4.91
CA LEU A 302 4.68 -6.14 -4.40
C LEU A 302 4.04 -7.54 -4.45
N ASN A 303 3.33 -7.90 -3.38
CA ASN A 303 2.46 -9.08 -3.32
C ASN A 303 1.03 -8.68 -3.72
N ARG A 304 0.21 -9.62 -4.21
CA ARG A 304 -1.18 -9.30 -4.61
C ARG A 304 -2.03 -8.82 -3.44
N THR A 305 -1.75 -9.25 -2.21
CA THR A 305 -2.44 -8.74 -1.00
C THR A 305 -2.31 -7.23 -0.80
N SER A 306 -1.29 -6.57 -1.38
CA SER A 306 -1.19 -5.11 -1.37
C SER A 306 -2.39 -4.43 -2.06
N HIS A 307 -2.93 -5.04 -3.12
CA HIS A 307 -4.15 -4.58 -3.79
C HIS A 307 -5.38 -4.65 -2.87
N LEU A 308 -5.46 -5.68 -2.03
CA LEU A 308 -6.56 -5.85 -1.08
C LEU A 308 -6.59 -4.79 0.03
N ALA A 309 -5.53 -3.98 0.19
CA ALA A 309 -5.54 -2.86 1.11
C ALA A 309 -6.67 -1.85 0.80
N HIS A 310 -7.12 -1.75 -0.45
CA HIS A 310 -8.23 -0.87 -0.83
C HIS A 310 -9.58 -1.29 -0.20
N TYR A 311 -9.76 -2.58 0.12
CA TYR A 311 -10.99 -3.12 0.72
C TYR A 311 -10.99 -3.11 2.27
N LYS A 312 -9.95 -2.59 2.92
CA LYS A 312 -9.94 -2.45 4.39
C LYS A 312 -11.04 -1.47 4.84
N ALA A 313 -11.78 -1.83 5.88
CA ALA A 313 -12.87 -1.00 6.40
C ALA A 313 -12.43 0.41 6.85
N SER A 314 -11.20 0.57 7.36
CA SER A 314 -10.59 1.88 7.64
C SER A 314 -10.49 2.74 6.37
N ASN A 315 -10.00 2.14 5.29
CA ASN A 315 -9.78 2.81 4.00
C ASN A 315 -11.12 3.08 3.29
N ALA A 316 -12.15 2.26 3.54
CA ALA A 316 -13.51 2.49 3.07
C ALA A 316 -14.13 3.75 3.69
N LYS A 317 -13.91 4.01 4.98
CA LYS A 317 -14.39 5.24 5.65
C LYS A 317 -13.78 6.50 5.05
N LEU A 318 -12.50 6.46 4.65
CA LEU A 318 -11.82 7.58 4.00
C LEU A 318 -12.43 7.97 2.63
N ILE A 319 -13.30 7.15 2.02
CA ILE A 319 -14.01 7.49 0.78
C ILE A 319 -15.07 8.57 1.01
N ILE A 320 -15.60 8.67 2.24
CA ILE A 320 -16.73 9.53 2.63
C ILE A 320 -16.39 10.43 3.84
N GLY A 321 -15.11 10.82 3.98
CA GLY A 321 -14.70 11.77 5.01
C GLY A 321 -15.40 13.12 4.82
N ASP A 322 -15.87 13.73 5.91
CA ASP A 322 -16.55 15.04 5.86
C ASP A 322 -15.55 16.15 6.20
N GLY A 323 -15.30 17.03 5.23
CA GLY A 323 -14.45 18.22 5.41
C GLY A 323 -15.21 19.44 5.92
N ARG A 324 -16.53 19.33 6.18
CA ARG A 324 -17.33 20.47 6.66
C ARG A 324 -17.13 20.74 8.14
N SER A 325 -17.00 22.01 8.50
CA SER A 325 -17.29 22.46 9.87
C SER A 325 -18.80 22.53 10.12
N PHE A 326 -19.23 22.16 11.33
CA PHE A 326 -20.60 22.35 11.80
C PHE A 326 -20.99 23.82 11.98
N LEU A 327 -20.01 24.73 11.95
CA LEU A 327 -20.21 26.18 12.06
C LEU A 327 -20.57 26.85 10.73
N TRP A 328 -20.33 26.18 9.59
CA TRP A 328 -20.53 26.78 8.27
C TRP A 328 -22.00 26.81 7.86
N LYS A 329 -22.46 27.95 7.32
CA LYS A 329 -23.84 28.14 6.90
C LYS A 329 -24.07 27.48 5.53
N LYS A 330 -24.88 26.41 5.49
CA LYS A 330 -25.39 25.87 4.20
C LYS A 330 -26.17 26.95 3.46
N ILE A 331 -25.87 27.18 2.18
CA ILE A 331 -26.60 28.17 1.36
C ILE A 331 -27.85 27.56 0.75
N ASP A 332 -28.79 28.43 0.35
CA ASP A 332 -29.91 28.02 -0.49
C ASP A 332 -29.44 27.77 -1.93
N GLY A 333 -29.74 26.58 -2.46
CA GLY A 333 -29.38 26.17 -3.82
C GLY A 333 -30.14 26.91 -4.92
N THR A 334 -31.18 27.67 -4.59
CA THR A 334 -31.93 28.50 -5.56
C THR A 334 -31.09 29.63 -6.19
N LYS A 335 -30.03 30.08 -5.50
CA LYS A 335 -29.13 31.16 -5.95
C LYS A 335 -27.86 30.68 -6.67
N LEU A 336 -27.72 29.37 -6.89
CA LEU A 336 -26.48 28.79 -7.40
C LEU A 336 -26.49 28.72 -8.93
N ASP A 337 -25.47 29.26 -9.60
CA ASP A 337 -25.26 29.02 -11.03
C ASP A 337 -25.18 27.51 -11.32
N PRO A 338 -26.07 26.93 -12.15
CA PRO A 338 -26.03 25.53 -12.52
C PRO A 338 -24.68 25.08 -13.10
N LYS A 339 -23.96 25.95 -13.82
CA LYS A 339 -22.62 25.64 -14.36
C LYS A 339 -21.58 25.48 -13.27
N LEU A 340 -21.63 26.31 -12.23
CA LEU A 340 -20.76 26.23 -11.06
C LEU A 340 -21.07 24.96 -10.24
N ALA A 341 -22.35 24.60 -10.09
CA ALA A 341 -22.78 23.36 -9.48
C ALA A 341 -22.25 22.13 -10.24
N GLU A 342 -22.36 22.14 -11.57
CA GLU A 342 -21.89 21.05 -12.42
C GLU A 342 -20.36 20.92 -12.40
N LEU A 343 -19.65 22.04 -12.50
CA LEU A 343 -18.19 22.13 -12.36
C LEU A 343 -17.72 21.54 -11.02
N ALA A 344 -18.32 21.96 -9.90
CA ALA A 344 -17.98 21.44 -8.58
C ALA A 344 -18.21 19.91 -8.47
N ASN A 345 -19.30 19.42 -9.06
CA ASN A 345 -19.56 17.98 -9.14
C ASN A 345 -18.53 17.24 -10.00
N TYR A 346 -18.07 17.78 -11.13
CA TYR A 346 -16.98 17.17 -11.91
C TYR A 346 -15.65 17.10 -11.12
N LEU A 347 -15.33 18.15 -10.36
CA LEU A 347 -14.07 18.27 -9.62
C LEU A 347 -13.98 17.36 -8.39
N VAL A 348 -15.03 17.29 -7.57
CA VAL A 348 -14.98 16.56 -6.29
C VAL A 348 -16.17 15.64 -6.02
N GLY A 349 -17.21 15.67 -6.87
CA GLY A 349 -18.43 14.86 -6.72
C GLY A 349 -18.24 13.35 -6.90
N TYR A 350 -19.32 12.61 -6.66
CA TYR A 350 -19.38 11.15 -6.82
C TYR A 350 -20.17 10.71 -8.06
N LYS A 351 -19.71 9.65 -8.71
CA LYS A 351 -20.43 8.95 -9.79
C LYS A 351 -21.66 8.25 -9.19
N LYS A 352 -22.84 8.58 -9.71
CA LYS A 352 -24.12 7.91 -9.36
C LYS A 352 -24.07 6.44 -9.80
N ASN A 353 -23.66 5.55 -8.90
CA ASN A 353 -23.42 4.13 -9.22
C ASN A 353 -24.02 3.13 -8.21
N GLY A 354 -24.80 3.59 -7.22
CA GLY A 354 -25.43 2.74 -6.19
C GLY A 354 -24.46 1.94 -5.30
N SER A 355 -23.15 2.20 -5.38
CA SER A 355 -22.13 1.43 -4.69
C SER A 355 -21.94 1.90 -3.24
N PRO A 356 -21.82 0.99 -2.25
CA PRO A 356 -21.43 1.36 -0.89
C PRO A 356 -19.97 1.86 -0.79
N MET A 357 -19.21 1.76 -1.88
CA MET A 357 -17.98 2.51 -2.12
C MET A 357 -18.21 3.40 -3.36
N PRO A 358 -18.66 4.65 -3.21
CA PRO A 358 -18.89 5.53 -4.35
C PRO A 358 -17.55 5.83 -5.05
N LYS A 359 -17.57 5.82 -6.39
CA LYS A 359 -16.40 6.23 -7.19
C LYS A 359 -16.46 7.73 -7.38
N LYS A 360 -15.33 8.43 -7.25
CA LYS A 360 -15.29 9.88 -7.53
C LYS A 360 -15.41 10.19 -9.03
N MET A 361 -15.86 11.40 -9.35
CA MET A 361 -15.83 11.99 -10.68
C MET A 361 -14.37 12.17 -11.12
N CYS A 362 -13.65 13.04 -10.41
CA CYS A 362 -12.19 13.20 -10.49
C CYS A 362 -11.47 12.09 -9.69
N PRO A 363 -10.48 11.37 -10.26
CA PRO A 363 -9.69 10.38 -9.52
C PRO A 363 -8.89 10.98 -8.35
N THR A 364 -8.73 10.20 -7.28
CA THR A 364 -7.85 10.55 -6.14
C THR A 364 -6.98 9.37 -5.74
N GLY A 365 -5.85 9.66 -5.08
CA GLY A 365 -4.98 8.66 -4.48
C GLY A 365 -5.75 7.66 -3.60
N GLY A 366 -5.99 6.47 -4.13
CA GLY A 366 -6.70 5.41 -3.42
C GLY A 366 -8.20 5.64 -3.20
N ASN A 367 -8.85 6.53 -3.95
CA ASN A 367 -10.26 6.93 -3.85
C ASN A 367 -10.66 7.57 -2.49
N ILE A 368 -9.70 8.25 -1.84
CA ILE A 368 -9.91 9.02 -0.59
C ILE A 368 -10.69 10.32 -0.87
N ASN A 369 -11.44 10.82 0.12
CA ASN A 369 -12.16 12.10 0.02
C ASN A 369 -11.28 13.36 0.23
N SER A 370 -10.02 13.32 -0.21
CA SER A 370 -9.05 14.36 0.11
C SER A 370 -9.05 15.58 -0.82
N ASN A 371 -9.67 15.49 -2.00
CA ASN A 371 -9.88 16.66 -2.85
C ASN A 371 -10.97 17.54 -2.25
N LEU A 372 -10.59 18.76 -1.90
CA LEU A 372 -11.45 19.81 -1.35
C LEU A 372 -11.66 20.90 -2.40
N LEU A 373 -12.76 21.65 -2.27
CA LEU A 373 -13.10 22.72 -3.20
C LEU A 373 -13.61 23.93 -2.44
N TYR A 374 -12.73 24.91 -2.30
CA TYR A 374 -13.05 26.23 -1.79
C TYR A 374 -13.40 27.17 -2.94
N LEU A 375 -14.22 28.17 -2.67
CA LEU A 375 -14.46 29.31 -3.56
C LEU A 375 -14.26 30.62 -2.81
N VAL A 376 -13.82 31.64 -3.53
CA VAL A 376 -13.88 33.04 -3.09
C VAL A 376 -14.81 33.77 -4.04
N ASN A 377 -15.92 34.28 -3.53
CA ASN A 377 -16.89 35.02 -4.31
C ASN A 377 -16.84 36.52 -3.99
N LEU A 378 -16.62 37.31 -5.03
CA LEU A 378 -16.44 38.77 -4.98
C LEU A 378 -17.57 39.52 -5.69
N ASN A 379 -18.47 38.80 -6.35
CA ASN A 379 -19.71 39.32 -6.93
C ASN A 379 -20.91 38.70 -6.18
N PRO A 380 -21.72 39.48 -5.45
CA PRO A 380 -22.83 38.94 -4.65
C PRO A 380 -23.90 38.22 -5.47
N GLU A 381 -23.94 38.37 -6.80
CA GLU A 381 -24.93 37.71 -7.68
C GLU A 381 -24.63 36.23 -7.96
N ASN A 382 -23.38 35.76 -7.78
CA ASN A 382 -22.98 34.38 -8.12
C ASN A 382 -23.44 33.32 -7.10
N LEU A 383 -23.66 33.72 -5.84
CA LEU A 383 -23.94 32.85 -4.67
C LEU A 383 -24.80 33.63 -3.64
N ASP A 384 -24.80 33.22 -2.37
CA ASP A 384 -25.51 33.90 -1.28
C ASP A 384 -24.75 35.14 -0.72
N GLY A 385 -24.20 35.96 -1.63
CA GLY A 385 -23.41 37.16 -1.33
C GLY A 385 -21.90 37.01 -1.50
N GLU A 386 -21.15 38.09 -1.23
CA GLU A 386 -19.68 38.07 -1.17
C GLU A 386 -19.19 37.27 0.04
N GLY A 387 -18.24 36.36 -0.16
CA GLY A 387 -17.77 35.49 0.91
C GLY A 387 -16.81 34.38 0.50
N LEU A 388 -16.40 33.61 1.49
CA LEU A 388 -15.61 32.40 1.36
C LEU A 388 -16.54 31.19 1.46
N TYR A 389 -16.42 30.24 0.54
CA TYR A 389 -17.33 29.10 0.45
C TYR A 389 -16.59 27.77 0.33
N PHE A 390 -17.23 26.70 0.76
CA PHE A 390 -16.81 25.31 0.60
C PHE A 390 -17.90 24.51 -0.12
N TYR A 391 -17.53 23.63 -1.04
CA TYR A 391 -18.45 22.66 -1.64
C TYR A 391 -18.30 21.28 -0.99
N SER A 392 -19.41 20.77 -0.44
CA SER A 392 -19.46 19.40 0.07
C SER A 392 -20.03 18.44 -0.96
N ASN A 393 -19.23 17.43 -1.31
CA ASN A 393 -19.65 16.35 -2.20
C ASN A 393 -20.54 15.29 -1.54
N LEU A 394 -20.69 15.32 -0.20
CA LEU A 394 -21.53 14.37 0.54
C LEU A 394 -23.02 14.64 0.34
N ASP A 395 -23.42 15.90 0.26
CA ASP A 395 -24.79 16.35 0.00
C ASP A 395 -24.90 17.31 -1.19
N GLY A 396 -23.85 17.42 -2.00
CA GLY A 396 -23.81 18.21 -3.25
C GLY A 396 -24.07 19.69 -3.05
N SER A 397 -23.73 20.25 -1.89
CA SER A 397 -24.17 21.58 -1.45
C SER A 397 -23.01 22.50 -1.10
N PHE A 398 -23.24 23.81 -1.25
CA PHE A 398 -22.30 24.85 -0.86
C PHE A 398 -22.55 25.36 0.57
N TYR A 399 -21.47 25.76 1.22
CA TYR A 399 -21.43 26.23 2.60
C TYR A 399 -20.63 27.53 2.66
N MET A 400 -21.19 28.59 3.21
CA MET A 400 -20.46 29.82 3.52
C MET A 400 -19.62 29.60 4.78
N ILE A 401 -18.31 29.77 4.64
CA ILE A 401 -17.30 29.66 5.70
C ILE A 401 -17.32 30.94 6.54
N ASP A 402 -17.11 32.07 5.86
CA ASP A 402 -17.08 33.41 6.45
C ASP A 402 -17.39 34.45 5.36
N ARG A 403 -17.61 35.70 5.78
CA ARG A 403 -17.72 36.85 4.89
C ARG A 403 -16.36 37.22 4.31
N LEU A 404 -16.39 37.98 3.21
CA LEU A 404 -15.19 38.40 2.50
C LEU A 404 -14.44 39.51 3.26
N ASP A 405 -13.23 39.20 3.73
CA ASP A 405 -12.22 40.19 4.13
C ASP A 405 -11.32 40.50 2.92
N ARG A 406 -11.60 41.64 2.26
CA ARG A 406 -10.89 42.05 1.03
C ARG A 406 -9.42 42.40 1.30
N GLU A 407 -9.08 42.98 2.44
CA GLU A 407 -7.70 43.36 2.79
C GLU A 407 -6.83 42.12 3.02
N ARG A 408 -7.33 41.13 3.77
CA ARG A 408 -6.62 39.86 3.96
C ARG A 408 -6.47 39.08 2.66
N LEU A 409 -7.48 39.12 1.79
CA LEU A 409 -7.42 38.47 0.48
C LEU A 409 -6.36 39.15 -0.43
N GLN A 410 -6.33 40.48 -0.48
CA GLN A 410 -5.26 41.23 -1.15
C GLN A 410 -3.88 40.86 -0.60
N ALA A 411 -3.74 40.76 0.73
CA ALA A 411 -2.49 40.35 1.38
C ALA A 411 -2.08 38.89 1.06
N ALA A 412 -3.03 38.02 0.67
CA ALA A 412 -2.78 36.67 0.19
C ALA A 412 -2.29 36.63 -1.27
N PHE A 413 -2.74 37.54 -2.14
CA PHE A 413 -2.23 37.68 -3.51
C PHE A 413 -1.01 38.61 -3.63
N GLY A 414 -0.62 39.29 -2.55
CA GLY A 414 0.52 40.22 -2.52
C GLY A 414 0.20 41.60 -3.08
N GLY A 415 -1.08 41.98 -3.12
CA GLY A 415 -1.56 43.24 -3.69
C GLY A 415 -2.90 43.04 -4.39
N GLU A 416 -2.90 43.10 -5.71
CA GLU A 416 -4.10 43.00 -6.55
C GLU A 416 -4.68 41.57 -6.54
N ILE A 417 -6.00 41.47 -6.38
CA ILE A 417 -6.71 40.18 -6.48
C ILE A 417 -6.94 39.91 -7.98
N PRO A 418 -6.67 38.70 -8.50
CA PRO A 418 -6.87 38.38 -9.92
C PRO A 418 -8.36 38.30 -10.29
N THR A 419 -8.96 39.42 -10.74
CA THR A 419 -10.42 39.51 -10.97
C THR A 419 -10.79 40.32 -12.23
N ASN A 420 -10.42 39.83 -13.41
CA ASN A 420 -10.67 40.46 -14.71
C ASN A 420 -12.05 40.13 -15.32
N GLY A 421 -12.94 39.45 -14.58
CA GLY A 421 -14.20 38.92 -15.10
C GLY A 421 -15.23 38.64 -14.01
N SER A 422 -15.82 37.44 -14.00
CA SER A 422 -16.96 37.02 -13.16
C SER A 422 -16.95 37.32 -11.64
N GLY A 423 -15.80 37.67 -11.06
CA GLY A 423 -15.64 37.86 -9.62
C GLY A 423 -15.60 36.55 -8.83
N MET A 424 -15.35 35.41 -9.47
CA MET A 424 -15.25 34.10 -8.82
C MET A 424 -13.83 33.54 -8.90
N LEU A 425 -13.26 33.15 -7.76
CA LEU A 425 -12.05 32.34 -7.68
C LEU A 425 -12.40 30.93 -7.21
N VAL A 426 -12.02 29.92 -7.98
CA VAL A 426 -12.08 28.52 -7.59
C VAL A 426 -10.73 28.14 -6.99
N VAL A 427 -10.73 27.58 -5.78
CA VAL A 427 -9.52 27.21 -5.04
C VAL A 427 -9.58 25.71 -4.69
N PRO A 428 -9.14 24.83 -5.60
CA PRO A 428 -9.03 23.41 -5.31
C PRO A 428 -7.88 23.16 -4.33
N ALA A 429 -8.15 22.38 -3.29
CA ALA A 429 -7.17 22.00 -2.29
C ALA A 429 -7.09 20.48 -2.14
N SER A 430 -6.03 19.97 -1.51
CA SER A 430 -5.93 18.56 -1.14
C SER A 430 -5.48 18.38 0.31
N ASP A 431 -6.31 17.71 1.11
CA ASP A 431 -6.05 17.33 2.50
C ASP A 431 -5.01 16.20 2.56
N ALA A 432 -3.79 16.51 3.02
CA ALA A 432 -2.71 15.54 3.20
C ALA A 432 -2.82 14.73 4.50
N ASP A 433 -3.61 15.13 5.49
CA ASP A 433 -3.82 14.38 6.73
C ASP A 433 -4.79 13.21 6.51
N MET A 434 -5.88 13.42 5.78
CA MET A 434 -6.79 12.34 5.37
C MET A 434 -6.10 11.35 4.42
N ILE A 435 -5.18 11.81 3.57
CA ILE A 435 -4.32 10.94 2.77
C ILE A 435 -3.31 10.20 3.66
N GLY A 436 -2.72 10.90 4.63
CA GLY A 436 -1.76 10.37 5.61
C GLY A 436 -2.34 9.18 6.39
N SER A 437 -3.63 9.20 6.68
CA SER A 437 -4.37 8.08 7.29
C SER A 437 -4.30 6.75 6.51
N LYS A 438 -3.88 6.76 5.24
CA LYS A 438 -3.64 5.55 4.41
C LYS A 438 -2.20 5.43 3.89
N TYR A 439 -1.53 6.55 3.62
CA TYR A 439 -0.24 6.60 2.93
C TYR A 439 0.92 7.12 3.79
N ASN A 440 0.67 7.50 5.05
CA ASN A 440 1.63 8.13 5.96
C ASN A 440 2.40 9.25 5.26
N ASP A 441 3.72 9.28 5.37
CA ASP A 441 4.62 10.31 4.84
C ASP A 441 4.51 10.53 3.31
N PHE A 442 4.02 9.56 2.54
CA PHE A 442 3.81 9.73 1.09
C PHE A 442 2.59 10.64 0.78
N SER A 443 1.85 11.10 1.80
CA SER A 443 0.66 11.92 1.63
C SER A 443 0.89 13.21 0.86
N PHE A 444 1.97 13.93 1.14
CA PHE A 444 2.32 15.18 0.46
C PHE A 444 2.48 14.98 -1.06
N LYS A 445 3.09 13.87 -1.50
CA LYS A 445 3.19 13.52 -2.93
C LYS A 445 1.84 13.21 -3.56
N VAL A 446 0.96 12.49 -2.86
CA VAL A 446 -0.39 12.19 -3.36
C VAL A 446 -1.26 13.44 -3.40
N ALA A 447 -1.12 14.35 -2.43
CA ALA A 447 -1.85 15.61 -2.42
C ALA A 447 -1.48 16.49 -3.62
N ASN A 448 -0.17 16.62 -3.90
CA ASN A 448 0.32 17.29 -5.11
C ASN A 448 -0.17 16.61 -6.41
N LEU A 449 -0.17 15.26 -6.46
CA LEU A 449 -0.69 14.51 -7.61
C LEU A 449 -2.20 14.73 -7.80
N ASN A 450 -2.97 14.71 -6.71
CA ASN A 450 -4.41 14.98 -6.72
C ASN A 450 -4.71 16.38 -7.27
N LEU A 451 -3.93 17.40 -6.87
CA LEU A 451 -4.04 18.76 -7.41
C LEU A 451 -3.74 18.81 -8.92
N GLY A 452 -2.73 18.10 -9.40
CA GLY A 452 -2.47 17.98 -10.85
C GLY A 452 -3.64 17.33 -11.61
N VAL A 453 -4.25 16.28 -11.06
CA VAL A 453 -5.42 15.61 -11.65
C VAL A 453 -6.66 16.52 -11.61
N LEU A 454 -6.87 17.28 -10.52
CA LEU A 454 -7.92 18.29 -10.40
C LEU A 454 -7.79 19.37 -11.47
N LEU A 455 -6.60 19.88 -11.73
CA LEU A 455 -6.37 20.91 -12.76
C LEU A 455 -6.69 20.40 -14.16
N SER A 456 -6.31 19.16 -14.47
CA SER A 456 -6.66 18.51 -15.74
C SER A 456 -8.18 18.27 -15.86
N GLN A 457 -8.83 17.82 -14.79
CA GLN A 457 -10.28 17.64 -14.75
C GLN A 457 -11.03 18.98 -14.86
N PHE A 458 -10.50 20.06 -14.28
CA PHE A 458 -11.01 21.42 -14.42
C PHE A 458 -10.96 21.85 -15.88
N ALA A 459 -9.80 21.74 -16.53
CA ALA A 459 -9.62 22.14 -17.92
C ALA A 459 -10.62 21.43 -18.85
N THR A 460 -10.86 20.13 -18.63
CA THR A 460 -11.89 19.36 -19.35
C THR A 460 -13.31 19.83 -19.02
N ALA A 461 -13.63 20.05 -17.74
CA ALA A 461 -14.97 20.49 -17.33
C ALA A 461 -15.31 21.90 -17.85
N ALA A 462 -14.35 22.83 -17.82
CA ALA A 462 -14.48 24.18 -18.34
C ALA A 462 -14.78 24.21 -19.85
N GLN A 463 -14.18 23.31 -20.65
CA GLN A 463 -14.52 23.15 -22.06
C GLN A 463 -15.98 22.69 -22.27
N VAL A 464 -16.51 21.83 -21.38
CA VAL A 464 -17.90 21.33 -21.45
C VAL A 464 -18.90 22.40 -21.00
N THR A 465 -18.62 23.14 -19.92
CA THR A 465 -19.52 24.17 -19.39
C THR A 465 -19.41 25.54 -20.10
N GLY A 466 -18.38 25.71 -20.94
CA GLY A 466 -18.07 26.97 -21.63
C GLY A 466 -17.48 28.04 -20.70
N ILE A 467 -16.85 27.63 -19.60
CA ILE A 467 -16.21 28.52 -18.63
C ILE A 467 -14.81 28.91 -19.14
N ARG A 468 -14.53 30.22 -19.20
CA ARG A 468 -13.17 30.74 -19.42
C ARG A 468 -12.48 30.94 -18.08
N TYR A 469 -11.17 30.73 -18.05
CA TYR A 469 -10.41 30.76 -16.81
C TYR A 469 -8.93 31.11 -17.03
N ASN A 470 -8.31 31.64 -15.97
CA ASN A 470 -6.85 31.78 -15.85
C ASN A 470 -6.36 30.99 -14.64
N VAL A 471 -5.13 30.46 -14.69
CA VAL A 471 -4.50 29.74 -13.57
C VAL A 471 -3.49 30.66 -12.89
N VAL A 472 -3.71 30.92 -11.61
CA VAL A 472 -2.89 31.79 -10.77
C VAL A 472 -2.01 30.93 -9.85
N THR A 473 -0.70 31.06 -9.97
CA THR A 473 0.31 30.27 -9.24
C THR A 473 1.16 31.12 -8.28
N ARG A 474 0.85 32.41 -8.13
CA ARG A 474 1.54 33.35 -7.24
C ARG A 474 0.56 33.86 -6.19
N PHE A 475 0.69 33.33 -4.97
CA PHE A 475 -0.07 33.72 -3.79
C PHE A 475 0.63 33.15 -2.55
N ASP A 476 0.20 33.59 -1.38
CA ASP A 476 0.60 33.09 -0.07
C ASP A 476 -0.41 32.02 0.38
N GLU A 477 -0.06 30.75 0.13
CA GLU A 477 -0.87 29.57 0.47
C GLU A 477 -1.35 29.61 1.93
N LYS A 478 -0.45 29.95 2.85
CA LYS A 478 -0.73 30.01 4.28
C LYS A 478 -1.81 31.04 4.60
N LYS A 479 -1.77 32.24 3.99
CA LYS A 479 -2.82 33.25 4.18
C LYS A 479 -4.17 32.81 3.60
N LEU A 480 -4.20 32.09 2.48
CA LEU A 480 -5.45 31.52 1.96
C LEU A 480 -6.03 30.46 2.91
N LEU A 481 -5.21 29.54 3.44
CA LEU A 481 -5.64 28.55 4.44
C LEU A 481 -6.10 29.21 5.75
N GLU A 482 -5.47 30.32 6.15
CA GLU A 482 -5.92 31.12 7.30
C GLU A 482 -7.28 31.79 7.05
N LEU A 483 -7.56 32.25 5.82
CA LEU A 483 -8.87 32.78 5.43
C LEU A 483 -9.97 31.71 5.45
N PHE A 484 -9.68 30.49 4.98
CA PHE A 484 -10.64 29.38 5.03
C PHE A 484 -10.81 28.77 6.44
N GLY A 485 -10.10 29.27 7.45
CA GLY A 485 -10.20 28.82 8.84
C GLY A 485 -9.48 27.49 9.14
N VAL A 486 -8.61 27.04 8.26
CA VAL A 486 -7.96 25.71 8.28
C VAL A 486 -6.45 25.77 8.57
N LYS A 487 -6.02 26.77 9.34
CA LYS A 487 -4.60 27.05 9.69
C LYS A 487 -3.81 25.86 10.28
N THR A 488 -4.50 24.88 10.86
CA THR A 488 -3.90 23.75 11.61
C THR A 488 -3.91 22.42 10.86
N THR A 489 -4.47 22.35 9.65
CA THR A 489 -4.51 21.12 8.83
C THR A 489 -3.44 21.17 7.74
N ASN A 490 -2.90 20.02 7.34
CA ASN A 490 -1.98 19.90 6.22
C ASN A 490 -2.75 19.85 4.88
N GLU A 491 -3.53 20.89 4.60
CA GLU A 491 -4.14 21.09 3.28
C GLU A 491 -3.14 21.81 2.36
N LEU A 492 -3.13 21.42 1.08
CA LEU A 492 -2.27 22.02 0.06
C LEU A 492 -3.09 22.76 -1.01
N ILE A 493 -2.63 23.95 -1.40
CA ILE A 493 -3.15 24.77 -2.50
C ILE A 493 -1.98 25.14 -3.42
N ASN A 494 -1.88 24.49 -4.58
CA ASN A 494 -0.80 24.77 -5.55
C ASN A 494 -1.17 25.84 -6.59
N TYR A 495 -2.46 26.13 -6.75
CA TYR A 495 -2.97 27.09 -7.72
C TYR A 495 -4.36 27.58 -7.31
N VAL A 496 -4.70 28.79 -7.75
CA VAL A 496 -6.05 29.35 -7.76
C VAL A 496 -6.51 29.46 -9.21
N ILE A 497 -7.80 29.31 -9.47
CA ILE A 497 -8.38 29.47 -10.80
C ILE A 497 -9.34 30.66 -10.80
N GLU A 498 -8.96 31.72 -11.51
CA GLU A 498 -9.82 32.87 -11.80
C GLU A 498 -10.81 32.47 -12.90
N VAL A 499 -12.11 32.70 -12.68
CA VAL A 499 -13.15 32.52 -13.71
C VAL A 499 -13.41 33.86 -14.42
N VAL A 500 -13.37 33.85 -15.76
CA VAL A 500 -13.39 35.05 -16.62
C VAL A 500 -14.76 35.27 -17.28
#